data_AF-M6ZSE1-F1
#
_entry.id   AF-M6ZSE1-F1
#
_cell.length_a   1.000
_cell.length_b   1.000
_cell.length_c   1.000
_cell.angle_alpha   90.00
_cell.angle_beta   90.00
_cell.angle_gamma   90.00
#
_symmetry.space_group_name_H-M   'P 1'
#
loop_
_entity.id
_entity.type
_entity.pdbx_description
1 polymer ?
#
loop_
_entity_poly.entity_id
_entity_poly.type
_entity_poly.pdbx_seq_one_letter_code
_entity_poly.pdbx_strand_id
1 'polypeptide(L)'
;MKIGGEHKVQLGIPRDESLYYIGHGQLESAPASTSVLHVISHELVHVAEFKSEALRDRAEIRSLNMKIHYEFRNGKLVAVAGETEVVTAKNQKKLCVKILKLLSKNL
;
A
#
# COMPACT_ATOMS: atom_id res chain seq x y z
N MET A 1 -46.83 -3.86 29.55
CA MET A 1 -45.92 -4.54 28.59
C MET A 1 -46.52 -4.43 27.20
N LYS A 2 -45.88 -3.69 26.28
CA LYS A 2 -46.21 -3.69 24.85
C LYS A 2 -45.01 -4.21 24.09
N ILE A 3 -45.30 -5.17 23.23
CA ILE A 3 -44.40 -5.96 22.39
C ILE A 3 -44.31 -5.24 21.03
N GLY A 4 -43.13 -5.27 20.40
CA GLY A 4 -43.02 -5.08 18.95
C GLY A 4 -42.59 -3.70 18.49
N GLY A 5 -41.29 -3.53 18.31
CA GLY A 5 -40.73 -2.55 17.37
C GLY A 5 -39.81 -3.32 16.43
N GLU A 6 -40.33 -3.66 15.25
CA GLU A 6 -39.58 -4.33 14.19
C GLU A 6 -38.34 -3.50 13.83
N HIS A 7 -37.15 -3.96 14.24
CA HIS A 7 -35.91 -3.47 13.67
C HIS A 7 -35.85 -3.93 12.20
N LYS A 8 -36.39 -3.12 11.31
CA LYS A 8 -36.06 -3.19 9.88
C LYS A 8 -34.56 -2.92 9.75
N VAL A 9 -33.76 -3.98 9.75
CA VAL A 9 -32.39 -3.93 9.24
C VAL A 9 -32.55 -3.63 7.75
N GLN A 10 -32.47 -2.36 7.42
CA GLN A 10 -32.36 -1.93 6.04
C GLN A 10 -31.00 -2.43 5.58
N LEU A 11 -30.95 -3.58 4.91
CA LEU A 11 -29.79 -3.99 4.12
C LEU A 11 -29.67 -2.96 2.99
N GLY A 12 -29.08 -1.81 3.33
CA GLY A 12 -28.57 -0.87 2.35
C GLY A 12 -27.59 -1.61 1.47
N ILE A 13 -27.60 -1.26 0.18
CA ILE A 13 -26.58 -1.66 -0.79
C ILE A 13 -25.23 -1.59 -0.06
N PRO A 14 -24.42 -2.68 -0.03
CA PRO A 14 -23.11 -2.64 0.62
C PRO A 14 -22.37 -1.41 0.11
N ARG A 15 -22.16 -0.44 0.99
CA ARG A 15 -21.36 0.73 0.61
C ARG A 15 -19.99 0.19 0.26
N ASP A 16 -19.49 0.55 -0.92
CA ASP A 16 -18.15 0.17 -1.32
C ASP A 16 -17.16 0.80 -0.33
N GLU A 17 -16.58 -0.03 0.54
CA GLU A 17 -15.55 0.36 1.50
C GLU A 17 -14.14 0.18 0.92
N SER A 18 -14.02 0.05 -0.41
CA SER A 18 -12.72 -0.05 -1.05
C SER A 18 -11.92 1.23 -0.86
N LEU A 19 -10.62 1.05 -0.60
CA LEU A 19 -9.65 2.12 -0.66
C LEU A 19 -9.11 2.20 -2.07
N TYR A 20 -8.88 3.43 -2.51
CA TYR A 20 -8.26 3.73 -3.80
C TYR A 20 -6.85 4.25 -3.55
N TYR A 21 -5.93 3.96 -4.46
CA TYR A 21 -4.53 4.33 -4.38
C TYR A 21 -4.04 4.86 -5.72
N ILE A 22 -3.02 5.71 -5.71
CA ILE A 22 -2.24 6.03 -6.91
C ILE A 22 -0.91 5.30 -6.84
N GLY A 23 -0.78 4.32 -7.71
CA GLY A 23 0.37 3.43 -7.83
C GLY A 23 0.72 3.25 -9.29
N HIS A 24 2.02 3.22 -9.62
CA HIS A 24 2.50 3.07 -11.01
C HIS A 24 1.91 4.08 -12.02
N GLY A 25 1.46 5.26 -11.56
CA GLY A 25 0.77 6.25 -12.39
C GLY A 25 -0.69 5.91 -12.74
N GLN A 26 -1.28 4.90 -12.09
CA GLN A 26 -2.63 4.41 -12.32
C GLN A 26 -3.45 4.40 -11.02
N LEU A 27 -4.78 4.36 -11.18
CA LEU A 27 -5.70 4.17 -10.05
C LEU A 27 -5.77 2.68 -9.73
N GLU A 28 -5.32 2.33 -8.54
CA GLU A 28 -5.45 1.00 -7.97
C GLU A 28 -6.51 1.01 -6.87
N SER A 29 -7.13 -0.13 -6.59
CA SER A 29 -8.08 -0.24 -5.48
C SER A 29 -8.04 -1.59 -4.80
N ALA A 30 -8.41 -1.61 -3.52
CA ALA A 30 -8.58 -2.82 -2.75
C ALA A 30 -9.68 -2.65 -1.71
N PRO A 31 -10.48 -3.71 -1.43
CA PRO A 31 -11.38 -3.72 -0.29
C PRO A 31 -10.65 -3.36 1.02
N ALA A 32 -11.31 -2.64 1.94
CA ALA A 32 -10.72 -2.29 3.24
C ALA A 32 -10.12 -3.51 3.98
N SER A 33 -10.78 -4.67 3.92
CA SER A 33 -10.33 -5.91 4.56
C SER A 33 -9.03 -6.48 3.98
N THR A 34 -8.70 -6.18 2.72
CA THR A 34 -7.49 -6.66 2.04
C THR A 34 -6.49 -5.55 1.72
N SER A 35 -6.81 -4.30 2.08
CA SER A 35 -5.96 -3.11 1.87
C SER A 35 -4.51 -3.31 2.31
N VAL A 36 -4.29 -3.91 3.48
CA VAL A 36 -2.95 -4.19 3.99
C VAL A 36 -2.18 -5.12 3.07
N LEU A 37 -2.81 -6.22 2.62
CA LEU A 37 -2.17 -7.16 1.71
C LEU A 37 -1.91 -6.52 0.35
N HIS A 38 -2.84 -5.70 -0.14
CA HIS A 38 -2.68 -4.97 -1.40
C HIS A 38 -1.43 -4.08 -1.37
N VAL A 39 -1.34 -3.19 -0.36
CA VAL A 39 -0.22 -2.26 -0.24
C VAL A 39 1.10 -3.02 -0.04
N ILE A 40 1.14 -4.07 0.80
CA ILE A 40 2.35 -4.89 0.96
C ILE A 40 2.76 -5.54 -0.37
N SER A 41 1.81 -6.11 -1.10
CA SER A 41 2.07 -6.78 -2.38
C SER A 41 2.62 -5.80 -3.41
N HIS A 42 2.05 -4.59 -3.46
CA HIS A 42 2.50 -3.51 -4.31
C HIS A 42 3.94 -3.10 -4.01
N GLU A 43 4.28 -2.85 -2.73
CA GLU A 43 5.63 -2.46 -2.34
C GLU A 43 6.66 -3.58 -2.59
N LEU A 44 6.26 -4.85 -2.44
CA LEU A 44 7.12 -5.99 -2.78
C LEU A 44 7.46 -6.07 -4.28
N VAL A 45 6.58 -5.60 -5.16
CA VAL A 45 6.88 -5.47 -6.60
C VAL A 45 8.01 -4.45 -6.81
N HIS A 46 7.93 -3.28 -6.18
CA HIS A 46 9.01 -2.28 -6.23
C HIS A 46 10.33 -2.81 -5.69
N VAL A 47 10.31 -3.59 -4.60
CA VAL A 47 11.49 -4.28 -4.08
C VAL A 47 12.12 -5.21 -5.13
N ALA A 48 11.31 -6.00 -5.82
CA ALA A 48 11.79 -6.90 -6.86
C ALA A 48 12.37 -6.14 -8.07
N GLU A 49 11.73 -5.04 -8.47
CA GLU A 49 12.20 -4.15 -9.54
C GLU A 49 13.55 -3.53 -9.19
N PHE A 50 13.68 -2.96 -7.99
CA PHE A 50 14.93 -2.35 -7.53
C PHE A 50 16.07 -3.37 -7.42
N LYS A 51 15.78 -4.61 -6.96
CA LYS A 51 16.77 -5.69 -6.94
C LYS A 51 17.23 -6.06 -8.34
N SER A 52 16.29 -6.20 -9.27
CA SER A 52 16.59 -6.54 -10.66
C SER A 52 17.43 -5.46 -11.34
N GLU A 53 17.11 -4.20 -11.07
CA GLU A 53 17.88 -3.06 -11.59
C GLU A 53 19.28 -2.98 -10.99
N ALA A 54 19.44 -3.16 -9.67
CA ALA A 54 20.75 -3.18 -9.03
C ALA A 54 21.65 -4.28 -9.61
N LEU A 55 21.10 -5.47 -9.85
CA LEU A 55 21.80 -6.58 -10.51
C LEU A 55 22.27 -6.18 -11.91
N ARG A 56 21.36 -5.61 -12.73
CA ARG A 56 21.66 -5.14 -14.09
C ARG A 56 22.77 -4.09 -14.10
N ASP A 57 22.76 -3.19 -13.12
CA ASP A 57 23.69 -2.08 -13.03
C ASP A 57 25.03 -2.45 -12.35
N ARG A 58 25.15 -3.70 -11.87
CA ARG A 58 26.26 -4.19 -11.02
C ARG A 58 26.46 -3.31 -9.78
N ALA A 59 25.36 -2.85 -9.20
CA ALA A 59 25.35 -2.04 -7.99
C ALA A 59 25.07 -2.92 -6.77
N GLU A 60 25.72 -2.60 -5.65
CA GLU A 60 25.46 -3.27 -4.37
C GLU A 60 24.30 -2.58 -3.66
N ILE A 61 23.32 -3.35 -3.17
CA ILE A 61 22.24 -2.84 -2.32
C ILE A 61 22.79 -2.66 -0.92
N ARG A 62 22.80 -1.42 -0.42
CA ARG A 62 23.26 -1.06 0.93
C ARG A 62 22.14 -1.14 1.96
N SER A 63 20.94 -0.72 1.58
CA SER A 63 19.75 -0.82 2.41
C SER A 63 18.51 -0.96 1.55
N LEU A 64 17.52 -1.62 2.13
CA LEU A 64 16.17 -1.75 1.60
C LEU A 64 15.22 -1.58 2.77
N ASN A 65 14.43 -0.53 2.73
CA ASN A 65 13.47 -0.18 3.77
C ASN A 65 12.08 -0.11 3.15
N MET A 66 11.11 -0.73 3.81
CA MET A 66 9.71 -0.66 3.42
C MET A 66 8.91 -0.16 4.62
N LYS A 67 8.01 0.79 4.37
CA LYS A 67 7.11 1.37 5.37
C LYS A 67 5.69 1.24 4.89
N ILE A 68 4.79 0.86 5.79
CA ILE A 68 3.36 0.80 5.52
C ILE A 68 2.68 1.72 6.52
N HIS A 69 1.83 2.61 6.02
CA HIS A 69 1.05 3.53 6.82
C HIS A 69 -0.37 2.98 6.99
N TYR A 70 -0.82 2.93 8.24
CA TYR A 70 -2.11 2.39 8.60
C TYR A 70 -3.00 3.46 9.23
N GLU A 71 -4.30 3.33 9.02
CA GLU A 71 -5.33 4.09 9.72
C GLU A 71 -6.41 3.14 10.25
N PHE A 72 -7.07 3.53 11.34
CA PHE A 72 -8.24 2.81 11.83
C PHE A 72 -9.50 3.53 11.34
N ARG A 73 -10.20 2.92 10.37
CA ARG A 73 -11.42 3.46 9.75
C ARG A 73 -12.58 2.51 9.98
N ASN A 74 -13.70 3.00 10.52
CA ASN A 74 -14.93 2.22 10.72
C ASN A 74 -14.73 0.87 11.43
N GLY A 75 -13.87 0.83 12.46
CA GLY A 75 -13.60 -0.40 13.20
C GLY A 75 -12.59 -1.36 12.53
N LYS A 76 -11.98 -0.96 11.40
CA LYS A 76 -11.03 -1.78 10.63
C LYS A 76 -9.67 -1.08 10.52
N LEU A 77 -8.60 -1.86 10.63
CA LEU A 77 -7.26 -1.40 10.30
C LEU A 77 -7.09 -1.45 8.77
N VAL A 78 -6.77 -0.31 8.16
CA VAL A 78 -6.60 -0.18 6.71
C VAL A 78 -5.23 0.37 6.40
N ALA A 79 -4.58 -0.11 5.35
CA ALA A 79 -3.35 0.50 4.86
C ALA A 79 -3.68 1.65 3.90
N VAL A 80 -3.16 2.84 4.18
CA VAL A 80 -3.44 4.07 3.42
C VAL A 80 -2.25 4.53 2.59
N ALA A 81 -1.05 4.04 2.88
CA ALA A 81 0.11 4.29 2.05
C ALA A 81 1.19 3.22 2.25
N GLY A 82 2.05 3.09 1.24
CA GLY A 82 3.29 2.33 1.26
C GLY A 82 4.45 3.19 0.77
N GLU A 83 5.64 2.93 1.29
CA GLU A 83 6.88 3.54 0.81
C GLU A 83 7.98 2.48 0.78
N THR A 84 8.62 2.33 -0.38
CA THR A 84 9.82 1.51 -0.55
C THR A 84 11.00 2.41 -0.88
N GLU A 85 12.03 2.34 -0.05
CA GLU A 85 13.32 3.00 -0.22
C GLU A 85 14.42 1.97 -0.43
N VAL A 86 15.24 2.16 -1.47
CA VAL A 86 16.44 1.36 -1.72
C VAL A 86 17.62 2.28 -1.92
N VAL A 87 18.72 1.96 -1.23
CA VAL A 87 20.00 2.63 -1.38
C VAL A 87 20.96 1.67 -2.06
N THR A 88 21.52 2.07 -3.19
CA THR A 88 22.52 1.29 -3.94
C THR A 88 23.84 2.04 -4.07
N ALA A 89 24.93 1.30 -4.25
CA ALA A 89 26.26 1.84 -4.50
C ALA A 89 26.88 1.20 -5.74
N LYS A 90 27.26 2.01 -6.73
CA LYS A 90 28.01 1.57 -7.91
C LYS A 90 29.47 1.99 -7.76
N ASN A 91 30.32 1.05 -7.33
CA ASN A 91 31.67 1.29 -6.80
C ASN A 91 31.67 2.19 -5.54
N GLN A 92 32.78 2.22 -4.79
CA GLN A 92 32.89 2.91 -3.49
C GLN A 92 32.63 4.43 -3.49
N LYS A 93 32.26 5.04 -4.64
CA LYS A 93 32.16 6.50 -4.81
C LYS A 93 30.76 7.02 -5.19
N LYS A 94 29.83 6.19 -5.64
CA LYS A 94 28.51 6.67 -6.13
C LYS A 94 27.35 5.97 -5.45
N LEU A 95 26.70 6.70 -4.53
CA LEU A 95 25.47 6.30 -3.87
C LEU A 95 24.26 6.75 -4.71
N CYS A 96 23.25 5.91 -4.83
CA CYS A 96 21.96 6.22 -5.43
C CYS A 96 20.85 5.85 -4.43
N VAL A 97 19.93 6.77 -4.19
CA VAL A 97 18.75 6.53 -3.34
C VAL A 97 17.52 6.57 -4.24
N LYS A 98 16.68 5.55 -4.16
CA LYS A 98 15.41 5.47 -4.88
C LYS A 98 14.28 5.27 -3.87
N ILE A 99 13.22 6.05 -4.03
CA ILE A 99 12.04 6.03 -3.17
C ILE A 99 10.81 5.97 -4.07
N LEU A 100 9.96 4.97 -3.86
CA LEU A 100 8.63 4.86 -4.46
C LEU A 100 7.57 4.85 -3.37
N LYS A 101 6.41 5.43 -3.66
CA LYS A 101 5.30 5.59 -2.72
C LYS A 101 3.98 5.23 -3.38
N LEU A 102 3.21 4.40 -2.70
CA LEU A 102 1.79 4.20 -2.94
C LEU A 102 0.99 5.06 -1.96
N LEU A 103 0.10 5.92 -2.46
CA LEU A 103 -0.72 6.80 -1.60
C LEU A 103 -2.21 6.58 -1.86
N SER A 104 -2.99 6.42 -0.79
CA SER A 104 -4.44 6.35 -0.88
C SER A 104 -5.04 7.68 -1.31
N LYS A 105 -6.05 7.63 -2.18
CA LYS A 105 -6.89 8.76 -2.56
C LYS A 105 -8.17 8.78 -1.74
N ASN A 106 -8.50 9.95 -1.23
CA ASN A 106 -9.85 10.26 -0.78
C ASN A 106 -10.66 10.64 -2.03
N LEU A 107 -11.55 9.74 -2.47
CA LEU A 107 -12.53 9.99 -3.52
C LEU A 107 -13.87 10.38 -2.91
#